data_AF-A0A2T4BKI5-F1
#
_entry.id   AF-A0A2T4BKI5-F1
#
_cell.length_a   1.000
_cell.length_b   1.000
_cell.length_c   1.000
_cell.angle_alpha   90.00
_cell.angle_beta   90.00
_cell.angle_gamma   90.00
#
_symmetry.space_group_name_H-M   'P 1'
#
loop_
_entity.id
_entity.type
_entity.pdbx_description
1 polymer ?
#
loop_
_entity_poly.entity_id
_entity_poly.type
_entity_poly.pdbx_seq_one_letter_code
_entity_poly.pdbx_strand_id
1 'polypeptide(L)'
;VRTSSIRESVPTSEDDRQGDDGRVTDRDVLRGLHIAASAACDEEVDAFVRNKTGLRLRRFLADLMVLETLRDGDSDQGQGQGARRKRATLRHLKQQVRRSRQVELE
;
A
#
# COMPACT_ATOMS: atom_id res chain seq x y z
N VAL A 1 26.28 -4.03 -45.28
CA VAL A 1 24.92 -4.30 -44.75
C VAL A 1 24.80 -3.53 -43.44
N ARG A 2 23.94 -2.50 -43.38
CA ARG A 2 23.74 -1.65 -42.18
C ARG A 2 22.61 -2.26 -41.36
N THR A 3 22.83 -2.53 -40.08
CA THR A 3 21.78 -2.98 -39.14
C THR A 3 21.42 -1.83 -38.22
N SER A 4 20.26 -1.20 -38.43
CA SER A 4 19.68 -0.26 -37.48
C SER A 4 18.84 -1.04 -36.47
N SER A 5 19.24 -1.01 -35.20
CA SER A 5 18.42 -1.49 -34.09
C SER A 5 17.61 -0.31 -33.56
N ILE A 6 16.30 -0.33 -33.81
CA ILE A 6 15.35 0.61 -33.24
C ILE A 6 15.26 0.27 -31.75
N ARG A 7 15.84 1.12 -30.89
CA ARG A 7 15.55 1.08 -29.45
C ARG A 7 14.10 1.54 -29.29
N GLU A 8 13.24 0.58 -29.00
CA GLU A 8 11.87 0.80 -28.57
C GLU A 8 11.91 1.52 -27.22
N SER A 9 11.74 2.83 -27.27
CA SER A 9 11.59 3.69 -26.10
C SER A 9 10.30 3.28 -25.41
N VAL A 10 10.41 2.54 -24.29
CA VAL A 10 9.28 2.32 -23.38
C VAL A 10 8.89 3.69 -22.82
N PRO A 11 7.69 4.22 -23.09
CA PRO A 11 7.22 5.38 -22.35
C PRO A 11 6.92 4.91 -20.92
N THR A 12 7.86 5.16 -20.00
CA THR A 12 7.55 5.20 -18.57
C THR A 12 6.52 6.30 -18.39
N SER A 13 5.26 5.88 -18.41
CA SER A 13 4.12 6.74 -18.09
C SER A 13 4.22 7.02 -16.60
N GLU A 14 5.06 7.99 -16.24
CA GLU A 14 5.06 8.65 -14.94
C GLU A 14 3.79 9.53 -14.87
N ASP A 15 2.63 8.89 -14.91
CA ASP A 15 1.36 9.45 -14.46
C ASP A 15 1.07 8.93 -13.05
N ASP A 16 1.94 9.27 -12.12
CA ASP A 16 1.68 9.14 -10.68
C ASP A 16 1.69 10.53 -10.07
N ARG A 17 0.61 11.25 -10.35
CA ARG A 17 -0.13 12.07 -9.37
C ARG A 17 0.72 12.51 -8.18
N GLN A 18 1.33 13.69 -8.33
CA GLN A 18 1.90 14.47 -7.25
C GLN A 18 0.79 14.88 -6.26
N GLY A 19 0.32 13.94 -5.45
CA GLY A 19 -0.07 14.25 -4.09
C GLY A 19 1.18 14.72 -3.36
N ASP A 20 1.04 15.60 -2.37
CA ASP A 20 2.10 16.18 -1.56
C ASP A 20 2.87 15.14 -0.69
N ASP A 21 2.87 13.86 -1.06
CA ASP A 21 3.63 12.77 -0.43
C ASP A 21 5.12 12.80 -0.81
N GLY A 22 5.55 13.68 -1.73
CA GLY A 22 6.95 13.81 -2.13
C GLY A 22 7.91 14.19 -0.98
N ARG A 23 7.37 14.57 0.19
CA ARG A 23 8.13 14.85 1.41
C ARG A 23 8.16 13.70 2.41
N VAL A 24 7.30 12.70 2.28
CA VAL A 24 7.19 11.59 3.23
C VAL A 24 8.13 10.49 2.78
N THR A 25 9.21 10.27 3.53
CA THR A 25 10.16 9.20 3.22
C THR A 25 9.65 7.86 3.75
N ASP A 26 10.01 6.74 3.10
CA ASP A 26 9.70 5.39 3.59
C ASP A 26 10.10 5.19 5.06
N ARG A 27 11.22 5.81 5.47
CA ARG A 27 11.68 5.82 6.86
C ARG A 27 10.65 6.45 7.78
N ASP A 28 10.07 7.58 7.39
CA ASP A 28 9.06 8.29 8.18
C ASP A 28 7.74 7.50 8.22
N VAL A 29 7.38 6.81 7.13
CA VAL A 29 6.24 5.88 7.11
C VAL A 29 6.43 4.73 8.09
N LEU A 30 7.57 4.03 8.02
CA LEU A 30 7.88 2.91 8.90
C LEU A 30 7.96 3.35 10.37
N ARG A 31 8.56 4.52 10.63
CA ARG A 31 8.60 5.11 11.97
C ARG A 31 7.19 5.47 12.46
N GLY A 32 6.36 6.06 11.62
CA GLY A 32 4.97 6.38 11.92
C GLY A 32 4.15 5.13 12.25
N LEU A 33 4.33 4.04 11.48
CA LEU A 33 3.66 2.77 11.74
C LEU A 33 4.07 2.18 13.09
N HIS A 34 5.36 2.22 13.44
CA HIS A 34 5.83 1.75 14.74
C HIS A 34 5.20 2.56 15.89
N ILE A 35 5.14 3.88 15.75
CA ILE A 35 4.47 4.75 16.74
C ILE A 35 2.98 4.41 16.84
N ALA A 36 2.30 4.21 15.72
CA ALA A 36 0.89 3.86 15.69
C ALA A 36 0.62 2.50 16.36
N ALA A 37 1.48 1.50 16.12
CA ALA A 37 1.38 0.19 16.77
C ALA A 37 1.54 0.30 18.30
N SER A 38 2.56 1.05 18.75
CA SER A 38 2.78 1.29 20.19
C SER A 38 1.63 2.08 20.83
N ALA A 39 1.12 3.11 20.15
CA ALA A 39 -0.02 3.90 20.59
C ALA A 39 -1.30 3.06 20.68
N ALA A 40 -1.51 2.14 19.73
CA ALA A 40 -2.66 1.25 19.74
C ALA A 40 -2.65 0.26 20.92
N CYS A 41 -1.49 -0.04 21.52
CA CYS A 41 -1.44 -0.92 22.69
C CYS A 41 -2.00 -0.24 23.96
N ASP A 42 -2.03 1.09 24.01
CA ASP A 42 -2.51 1.88 25.16
C ASP A 42 -3.86 2.55 24.83
N GLU A 43 -4.86 2.38 25.70
CA GLU A 43 -6.21 2.90 25.46
C GLU A 43 -6.29 4.42 25.51
N GLU A 44 -5.53 5.05 26.40
CA GLU A 44 -5.53 6.50 26.55
C GLU A 44 -4.81 7.17 25.38
N VAL A 45 -3.71 6.55 24.92
CA VAL A 45 -2.96 7.03 23.76
C VAL A 45 -3.74 6.81 22.45
N ASP A 46 -4.38 5.64 22.27
CA ASP A 46 -5.27 5.39 21.12
C ASP A 46 -6.43 6.39 21.10
N ALA A 47 -7.06 6.67 22.25
CA ALA A 47 -8.11 7.67 22.36
C ALA A 47 -7.62 9.09 22.04
N PHE A 48 -6.42 9.46 22.50
CA PHE A 48 -5.81 10.75 22.17
C PHE A 48 -5.56 10.89 20.66
N VAL A 49 -4.98 9.87 20.02
CA VAL A 49 -4.74 9.89 18.57
C VAL A 49 -6.05 9.92 17.79
N ARG A 50 -7.06 9.17 18.24
CA ARG A 50 -8.41 9.21 17.65
C ARG A 50 -9.02 10.60 17.72
N ASN A 51 -8.90 11.29 18.85
CA ASN A 51 -9.43 12.64 18.98
C ASN A 51 -8.69 13.63 18.06
N LYS A 52 -7.40 13.41 17.82
CA LYS A 52 -6.59 14.31 16.99
C LYS A 52 -6.70 14.05 15.48
N THR A 53 -6.84 12.79 15.08
CA THR A 53 -6.77 12.34 13.68
C THR A 53 -8.06 11.75 13.15
N GLY A 54 -9.02 11.41 14.03
CA GLY A 54 -10.22 10.66 13.69
C GLY A 54 -10.01 9.14 13.57
N LEU A 55 -8.76 8.66 13.58
CA LEU A 55 -8.44 7.26 13.36
C LEU A 55 -8.50 6.44 14.65
N ARG A 56 -9.17 5.28 14.59
CA ARG A 56 -9.12 4.27 15.65
C ARG A 56 -7.96 3.32 15.34
N LEU A 57 -6.77 3.57 15.89
CA LEU A 57 -5.56 2.84 15.48
C LEU A 57 -5.69 1.34 15.73
N ARG A 58 -6.24 0.94 16.88
CA ARG A 58 -6.51 -0.48 17.17
C ARG A 58 -7.33 -1.16 16.08
N ARG A 59 -8.44 -0.53 15.67
CA ARG A 59 -9.33 -1.10 14.65
C ARG A 59 -8.68 -1.08 13.28
N PHE A 60 -8.07 0.04 12.93
CA PHE A 60 -7.37 0.22 11.67
C PHE A 60 -6.26 -0.83 11.49
N LEU A 61 -5.39 -0.99 12.48
CA LEU A 61 -4.30 -1.99 12.43
C LEU A 61 -4.85 -3.42 12.40
N ALA A 62 -5.95 -3.72 13.11
CA ALA A 62 -6.61 -5.01 13.01
C ALA A 62 -7.19 -5.27 11.61
N ASP A 63 -7.73 -4.25 10.94
CA ASP A 63 -8.23 -4.37 9.57
C ASP A 63 -7.08 -4.61 8.57
N LEU A 64 -5.86 -4.14 8.87
CA LEU A 64 -4.66 -4.47 8.07
C LEU A 64 -4.27 -5.95 8.13
N MET A 65 -4.69 -6.71 9.15
CA MET A 65 -4.38 -8.14 9.25
C MET A 65 -4.94 -8.95 8.08
N VAL A 66 -6.00 -8.46 7.42
CA VAL A 66 -6.51 -9.08 6.18
C VAL A 66 -5.43 -9.16 5.10
N LEU A 67 -4.50 -8.20 5.09
CA LEU A 67 -3.38 -8.16 4.15
C LEU A 67 -2.28 -9.19 4.49
N GLU A 68 -2.26 -9.76 5.69
CA GLU A 68 -1.30 -10.82 6.04
C GLU A 68 -1.50 -12.07 5.17
N THR A 69 -2.74 -12.36 4.75
CA THR A 69 -3.04 -13.43 3.79
C THR A 69 -2.38 -13.22 2.42
N LEU A 70 -1.98 -11.99 2.09
CA LEU A 70 -1.20 -11.67 0.90
C LEU A 70 0.30 -11.94 1.10
N ARG A 71 0.77 -11.98 2.36
CA ARG A 71 2.17 -12.25 2.73
C ARG A 71 2.48 -13.74 2.76
N ASP A 72 1.56 -14.57 3.27
CA ASP A 72 1.75 -16.03 3.43
C ASP A 72 1.90 -16.84 2.13
N GLY A 73 1.84 -16.19 0.96
CA GLY A 73 2.29 -16.79 -0.30
C GLY A 73 3.81 -16.94 -0.45
N ASP A 74 4.61 -16.59 0.57
CA ASP A 74 6.08 -16.68 0.53
C ASP A 74 6.69 -17.89 1.25
N SER A 75 5.96 -18.56 2.15
CA SER A 75 6.63 -19.50 3.08
C SER A 75 6.64 -20.95 2.64
N ASP A 76 5.86 -21.35 1.63
CA ASP A 76 5.82 -22.73 1.17
C ASP A 76 5.99 -22.83 -0.35
N GLN A 77 7.19 -23.27 -0.73
CA GLN A 77 7.52 -24.07 -1.91
C GLN A 77 6.94 -23.61 -3.27
N GLY A 78 7.79 -22.96 -4.08
CA GLY A 78 7.66 -23.06 -5.54
C GLY A 78 7.71 -21.74 -6.29
N GLN A 79 8.78 -21.56 -7.06
CA GLN A 79 9.02 -20.48 -8.00
C GLN A 79 7.77 -20.17 -8.87
N GLY A 80 7.31 -18.91 -8.85
CA GLY A 80 6.51 -18.31 -9.93
C GLY A 80 4.99 -18.14 -9.68
N GLN A 81 4.33 -19.02 -8.93
CA GLN A 81 2.86 -18.92 -8.75
C GLN A 81 2.45 -17.90 -7.68
N GLY A 82 3.16 -17.84 -6.54
CA GLY A 82 2.90 -16.86 -5.48
C GLY A 82 3.02 -15.41 -5.95
N ALA A 83 4.05 -15.10 -6.73
CA ALA A 83 4.26 -13.75 -7.29
C ALA A 83 3.16 -13.31 -8.27
N ARG A 84 2.60 -14.24 -9.05
CA ARG A 84 1.45 -13.95 -9.95
C ARG A 84 0.18 -13.71 -9.15
N ARG A 85 -0.07 -14.52 -8.12
CA ARG A 85 -1.24 -14.38 -7.25
C ARG A 85 -1.20 -13.06 -6.48
N LYS A 86 -0.04 -12.69 -5.92
CA LYS A 86 0.21 -11.38 -5.28
C LYS A 86 -0.04 -10.20 -6.21
N ARG A 87 0.45 -10.27 -7.46
CA ARG A 87 0.18 -9.21 -8.45
C ARG A 87 -1.31 -9.11 -8.76
N ALA A 88 -2.03 -10.23 -8.85
CA ALA A 88 -3.45 -10.24 -9.12
C ALA A 88 -4.27 -9.64 -7.96
N THR A 89 -3.97 -10.01 -6.71
CA THR A 89 -4.63 -9.44 -5.53
C THR A 89 -4.29 -7.96 -5.35
N LEU A 90 -3.03 -7.56 -5.54
CA LEU A 90 -2.65 -6.15 -5.49
C LEU A 90 -3.35 -5.34 -6.61
N ARG A 91 -3.45 -5.91 -7.82
CA ARG A 91 -4.21 -5.29 -8.93
C ARG A 91 -5.70 -5.16 -8.58
N HIS A 92 -6.29 -6.18 -7.97
CA HIS A 92 -7.69 -6.15 -7.55
C HIS A 92 -7.93 -5.10 -6.47
N LEU A 93 -7.05 -5.03 -5.45
CA LEU A 93 -7.10 -4.02 -4.41
C LEU A 93 -6.96 -2.60 -5.00
N LYS A 94 -5.98 -2.39 -5.89
CA LYS A 94 -5.83 -1.11 -6.61
C LYS A 94 -7.09 -0.77 -7.43
N GLN A 95 -7.74 -1.76 -8.04
CA GLN A 95 -8.97 -1.54 -8.80
C GLN A 95 -10.15 -1.18 -7.90
N GLN A 96 -10.29 -1.81 -6.73
CA GLN A 96 -11.30 -1.45 -5.73
C GLN A 96 -11.09 -0.02 -5.22
N VAL A 97 -9.85 0.37 -4.90
CA VAL A 97 -9.52 1.75 -4.48
C VAL A 97 -9.83 2.78 -5.56
N ARG A 98 -9.59 2.47 -6.83
CA ARG A 98 -9.96 3.35 -7.96
C ARG A 98 -11.46 3.51 -8.08
N ARG A 99 -12.24 2.44 -7.85
CA ARG A 99 -13.71 2.47 -7.89
C ARG A 99 -14.30 3.22 -6.69
N SER A 100 -13.80 3.01 -5.47
CA SER A 100 -14.32 3.70 -4.29
C SER A 100 -14.15 5.22 -4.39
N ARG A 101 -13.04 5.69 -4.99
CA ARG A 101 -12.80 7.12 -5.26
C ARG A 101 -13.73 7.73 -6.32
N GLN A 102 -14.33 6.92 -7.19
CA GLN A 102 -15.31 7.40 -8.18
C GLN A 102 -16.69 7.61 -7.57
N VAL A 103 -17.05 6.81 -6.55
CA VAL A 103 -18.33 6.90 -5.84
C VAL A 103 -18.39 8.08 -4.87
N GLU A 104 -17.23 8.59 -4.42
CA GLU A 104 -17.13 9.75 -3.53
C GLU A 104 -17.27 11.11 -4.26
N LEU A 105 -17.38 11.09 -5.60
CA LEU A 105 -17.46 12.28 -6.46
C LEU A 105 -18.83 12.46 -7.17
N GLU A 106 -19.81 11.61 -6.87
CA GLU A 106 -21.23 11.78 -7.28
C GLU A 106 -22.09 12.25 -6.11
#